data_AF-A0AAD5K1W7-F1
#
_entry.id   AF-A0AAD5K1W7-F1
#
_cell.length_a   1.000
_cell.length_b   1.000
_cell.length_c   1.000
_cell.angle_alpha   90.00
_cell.angle_beta   90.00
_cell.angle_gamma   90.00
#
_symmetry.space_group_name_H-M   'P 1'
#
loop_
_entity.id
_entity.type
_entity.pdbx_description
1 polymer ?
#
loop_
_entity_poly.entity_id
_entity_poly.type
_entity_poly.pdbx_seq_one_letter_code
_entity_poly.pdbx_strand_id
1 'polypeptide(L)'
;MSNNKYSAITLPVPSTYHYQSTDPSLQRYGSGHDLDVFGTAVDRCAIAKQMVFIRRSVCITMAQFVFMGALATLLVRIDPIYQWLQKSKYAWWLPLIPTFLVAFILAWQLWMQYFKLSRCGRIILLSLFSLLIAAIVSDIVSKLCYVDGILVIFMTIFGLCGVFLYTFQSQFKFSGTKPILVSAVMICISSPWLRRVYDMDPISILVPILISALLCGYLIMELYYIMGIVTVDDFILANISAYIDLFYPMRCLHNLCELTDHVDMLPEILHPGPD
;
A
#
# COMPACT_ATOMS: atom_id res chain seq x y z
N MET A 1 -68.53 34.61 -25.81
CA MET A 1 -68.41 34.86 -24.36
C MET A 1 -68.70 33.56 -23.62
N SER A 2 -67.65 32.84 -23.20
CA SER A 2 -67.66 31.87 -22.09
C SER A 2 -66.21 31.44 -21.88
N ASN A 3 -65.57 31.94 -20.81
CA ASN A 3 -64.19 31.60 -20.46
C ASN A 3 -64.24 30.70 -19.22
N ASN A 4 -63.81 29.46 -19.40
CA ASN A 4 -63.67 28.46 -18.35
C ASN A 4 -62.39 28.73 -17.54
N LYS A 5 -62.50 28.69 -16.22
CA LYS A 5 -61.39 28.87 -15.28
C LYS A 5 -60.51 27.62 -15.25
N TYR A 6 -59.19 27.79 -15.42
CA TYR A 6 -58.19 26.84 -14.96
C TYR A 6 -57.33 27.54 -13.90
N SER A 7 -57.34 27.02 -12.67
CA SER A 7 -56.47 27.45 -11.58
C SER A 7 -55.08 26.84 -11.76
N ALA A 8 -54.06 27.68 -11.93
CA ALA A 8 -52.66 27.27 -11.82
C ALA A 8 -52.27 27.21 -10.34
N ILE A 9 -51.89 26.03 -9.84
CA ILE A 9 -51.26 25.86 -8.54
C ILE A 9 -49.83 26.38 -8.65
N THR A 10 -49.56 27.54 -8.07
CA THR A 10 -48.21 28.04 -7.83
C THR A 10 -47.83 27.68 -6.40
N LEU A 11 -46.85 26.80 -6.24
CA LEU A 11 -46.22 26.56 -4.94
C LEU A 11 -45.23 27.69 -4.65
N PRO A 12 -45.27 28.32 -3.46
CA PRO A 12 -44.30 29.34 -3.08
C PRO A 12 -42.95 28.68 -2.76
N VAL A 13 -41.89 29.28 -3.28
CA VAL A 13 -40.50 29.03 -2.83
C VAL A 13 -40.26 29.89 -1.58
N PRO A 14 -39.81 29.30 -0.45
CA PRO A 14 -39.14 30.06 0.59
C PRO A 14 -37.62 29.82 0.53
N SER A 15 -36.92 30.93 0.49
CA SER A 15 -35.48 31.13 0.57
C SER A 15 -34.91 30.89 1.98
N THR A 16 -33.72 30.29 2.02
CA THR A 16 -32.62 30.58 2.98
C THR A 16 -32.69 29.99 4.41
N TYR A 17 -31.78 29.04 4.65
CA TYR A 17 -30.99 28.73 5.85
C TYR A 17 -31.50 29.15 7.24
N HIS A 18 -31.86 28.15 8.05
CA HIS A 18 -31.27 27.84 9.37
C HIS A 18 -32.09 26.70 9.97
N TYR A 19 -31.61 25.46 9.87
CA TYR A 19 -32.12 24.36 10.70
C TYR A 19 -31.00 23.93 11.64
N GLN A 20 -31.06 24.46 12.85
CA GLN A 20 -30.33 23.97 14.01
C GLN A 20 -31.14 22.77 14.52
N SER A 21 -30.87 21.59 13.97
CA SER A 21 -31.47 20.34 14.43
C SER A 21 -30.78 19.90 15.72
N THR A 22 -31.41 20.24 16.83
CA THR A 22 -31.06 19.77 18.19
C THR A 22 -31.61 18.36 18.39
N ASP A 23 -31.09 17.40 17.64
CA ASP A 23 -31.42 15.97 17.83
C ASP A 23 -30.15 15.13 17.58
N PRO A 24 -29.48 14.61 18.64
CA PRO A 24 -28.19 13.93 18.50
C PRO A 24 -28.30 12.53 17.86
N SER A 25 -29.49 12.10 17.46
CA SER A 25 -29.78 10.75 16.96
C SER A 25 -29.88 10.64 15.44
N LEU A 26 -29.84 11.75 14.70
CA LEU A 26 -30.06 11.79 13.24
C LEU A 26 -28.95 12.54 12.50
N GLN A 27 -27.72 12.45 12.99
CA GLN A 27 -26.55 12.79 12.21
C GLN A 27 -26.37 11.72 11.13
N ARG A 28 -26.46 12.11 9.85
CA ARG A 28 -26.17 11.23 8.72
C ARG A 28 -24.68 10.89 8.78
N TYR A 29 -24.35 9.85 9.53
CA TYR A 29 -22.99 9.35 9.68
C TYR A 29 -22.51 8.85 8.32
N GLY A 30 -21.40 9.43 7.84
CA GLY A 30 -20.70 8.89 6.69
C GLY A 30 -20.30 7.43 6.97
N SER A 31 -20.18 6.64 5.89
CA SER A 31 -19.89 5.20 5.84
C SER A 31 -18.71 4.68 6.71
N GLY A 32 -17.99 5.56 7.41
CA GLY A 32 -16.89 5.21 8.30
C GLY A 32 -17.25 5.08 9.79
N HIS A 33 -18.52 5.16 10.19
CA HIS A 33 -18.93 4.96 11.60
C HIS A 33 -19.40 3.52 11.91
N ASP A 34 -19.77 2.74 10.89
CA ASP A 34 -20.10 1.31 11.05
C ASP A 34 -18.90 0.46 11.49
N LEU A 35 -17.67 0.98 11.32
CA LEU A 35 -16.43 0.37 11.80
C LEU A 35 -16.24 0.50 13.32
N ASP A 36 -16.85 1.49 13.99
CA ASP A 36 -16.63 1.71 15.43
C ASP A 36 -17.26 0.61 16.30
N VAL A 37 -18.21 -0.18 15.76
CA VAL A 37 -18.71 -1.41 16.39
C VAL A 37 -17.64 -2.53 16.42
N PHE A 38 -16.69 -2.50 15.49
CA PHE A 38 -15.62 -3.49 15.34
C PHE A 38 -14.24 -2.99 15.81
N GLY A 39 -14.10 -1.69 16.07
CA GLY A 39 -12.91 -1.05 16.62
C GLY A 39 -12.58 0.27 15.93
N THR A 40 -11.92 1.18 16.64
CA THR A 40 -11.52 2.48 16.08
C THR A 40 -10.43 2.30 15.03
N ALA A 41 -10.63 2.90 13.84
CA ALA A 41 -9.63 2.94 12.79
C ALA A 41 -8.32 3.59 13.25
N VAL A 42 -7.20 3.21 12.63
CA VAL A 42 -5.85 3.67 13.02
C VAL A 42 -5.70 5.18 12.82
N ASP A 43 -6.24 5.73 11.74
CA ASP A 43 -6.23 7.17 11.42
C ASP A 43 -6.88 8.06 12.51
N ARG A 44 -7.84 7.54 13.26
CA ARG A 44 -8.51 8.21 14.40
C ARG A 44 -7.80 8.02 15.73
N CYS A 45 -6.81 7.13 15.80
CA CYS A 45 -6.06 6.88 17.02
C CYS A 45 -5.00 7.96 17.27
N ALA A 46 -4.53 8.07 18.53
CA ALA A 46 -3.40 8.94 18.87
C ALA A 46 -2.15 8.63 18.02
N ILE A 47 -1.35 9.66 17.72
CA ILE A 47 -0.14 9.59 16.87
C ILE A 47 0.79 8.43 17.29
N ALA A 48 0.97 8.22 18.60
CA ALA A 48 1.80 7.13 19.11
C ALA A 48 1.29 5.74 18.68
N LYS A 49 -0.03 5.51 18.65
CA LYS A 49 -0.62 4.24 18.21
C LYS A 49 -0.50 4.05 16.69
N GLN A 50 -0.69 5.12 15.92
CA GLN A 50 -0.48 5.12 14.47
C GLN A 50 0.96 4.70 14.13
N MET A 51 1.94 5.37 14.73
CA MET A 51 3.35 5.09 14.46
C MET A 51 3.76 3.66 14.85
N VAL A 52 3.19 3.10 15.93
CA VAL A 52 3.42 1.70 16.31
C VAL A 52 2.89 0.75 15.24
N PHE A 53 1.69 1.00 14.71
CA PHE A 53 1.09 0.20 13.65
C PHE A 53 1.94 0.25 12.37
N ILE A 54 2.30 1.46 11.92
CA ILE A 54 3.12 1.68 10.72
C ILE A 54 4.47 1.01 10.87
N ARG A 55 5.13 1.19 12.02
CA ARG A 55 6.45 0.59 12.28
C ARG A 55 6.42 -0.93 12.17
N ARG A 56 5.38 -1.57 12.70
CA ARG A 56 5.19 -3.03 12.57
C ARG A 56 4.97 -3.42 11.12
N SER A 57 4.15 -2.67 10.39
CA SER A 57 3.87 -2.95 8.98
C SER A 57 5.10 -2.82 8.11
N VAL A 58 5.80 -1.68 8.20
CA VAL A 58 7.04 -1.42 7.45
C VAL A 58 8.11 -2.45 7.78
N CYS A 59 8.22 -2.89 9.04
CA CYS A 59 9.18 -3.93 9.42
C CYS A 59 8.90 -5.28 8.73
N ILE A 60 7.62 -5.67 8.60
CA ILE A 60 7.22 -6.89 7.89
C ILE A 60 7.53 -6.73 6.40
N THR A 61 7.08 -5.64 5.79
CA THR A 61 7.34 -5.37 4.36
C THR A 61 8.84 -5.36 4.05
N MET A 62 9.64 -4.69 4.89
CA MET A 62 11.10 -4.67 4.74
C MET A 62 11.70 -6.07 4.82
N ALA A 63 11.26 -6.93 5.75
CA ALA A 63 11.70 -8.31 5.84
C ALA A 63 11.35 -9.12 4.59
N GLN A 64 10.18 -8.87 3.97
CA GLN A 64 9.79 -9.50 2.70
C GLN A 64 10.74 -9.09 1.56
N PHE A 65 11.09 -7.81 1.43
CA PHE A 65 12.05 -7.34 0.41
C PHE A 65 13.46 -7.88 0.64
N VAL A 66 13.92 -7.97 1.89
CA VAL A 66 15.21 -8.59 2.23
C VAL A 66 15.21 -10.06 1.82
N PHE A 67 14.13 -10.79 2.13
CA PHE A 67 13.98 -12.19 1.72
C PHE A 67 13.99 -12.34 0.19
N MET A 68 13.29 -11.46 -0.53
CA MET A 68 13.30 -11.42 -2.00
C MET A 68 14.71 -11.22 -2.57
N GLY A 69 15.46 -10.23 -2.07
CA GLY A 69 16.82 -9.97 -2.53
C GLY A 69 17.79 -11.12 -2.19
N ALA A 70 17.65 -11.72 -1.00
CA ALA A 70 18.45 -12.86 -0.58
C ALA A 70 18.20 -14.09 -1.46
N LEU A 71 16.92 -14.38 -1.76
CA LEU A 71 16.56 -15.51 -2.61
C LEU A 71 17.05 -15.31 -4.05
N ALA A 72 16.91 -14.11 -4.62
CA ALA A 72 17.44 -13.76 -5.94
C ALA A 72 18.96 -13.96 -6.02
N THR A 73 19.70 -13.50 -5.01
CA THR A 73 21.16 -13.69 -4.94
C THR A 73 21.53 -15.16 -4.80
N LEU A 74 20.78 -15.93 -3.98
CA LEU A 74 21.01 -17.35 -3.76
C LEU A 74 20.78 -18.18 -5.04
N LEU A 75 19.73 -17.88 -5.80
CA LEU A 75 19.43 -18.57 -7.06
C LEU A 75 20.55 -18.43 -8.10
N VAL A 76 21.14 -17.24 -8.22
CA VAL A 76 22.26 -16.99 -9.15
C VAL A 76 23.55 -17.63 -8.67
N ARG A 77 23.77 -17.72 -7.35
CA ARG A 77 25.01 -18.28 -6.79
C ARG A 77 25.08 -19.81 -6.85
N ILE A 78 23.94 -20.49 -6.97
CA ILE A 78 23.89 -21.95 -7.04
C ILE A 78 23.80 -22.38 -8.51
N ASP A 79 24.96 -22.68 -9.11
CA ASP A 79 25.11 -23.09 -10.52
C ASP A 79 24.10 -24.14 -11.02
N PRO A 80 23.85 -25.27 -10.32
CA PRO A 80 22.91 -26.27 -10.82
C PRO A 80 21.46 -25.77 -10.88
N ILE A 81 21.08 -24.89 -9.94
CA ILE A 81 19.75 -24.30 -9.91
C ILE A 81 19.64 -23.28 -11.04
N TYR A 82 20.63 -22.40 -11.19
CA TYR A 82 20.66 -21.40 -12.25
C TYR A 82 20.61 -22.04 -13.65
N GLN A 83 21.40 -23.09 -13.90
CA GLN A 83 21.41 -23.81 -15.18
C GLN A 83 20.07 -24.50 -15.46
N TRP A 84 19.45 -25.11 -14.44
CA TRP A 84 18.12 -25.70 -14.58
C TRP A 84 17.06 -24.64 -14.93
N LEU A 85 17.13 -23.49 -14.25
CA LEU A 85 16.22 -22.38 -14.42
C LEU A 85 16.28 -21.76 -15.82
N GLN A 86 17.50 -21.64 -16.37
CA GLN A 86 17.74 -21.16 -17.74
C GLN A 86 17.27 -22.18 -18.80
N LYS A 87 17.46 -23.48 -18.56
CA LYS A 87 17.09 -24.53 -19.52
C LYS A 87 15.58 -24.81 -19.56
N SER A 88 14.88 -24.63 -18.45
CA SER A 88 13.48 -24.99 -18.31
C SER A 88 12.54 -23.86 -18.73
N LYS A 89 11.92 -24.00 -19.90
CA LYS A 89 10.87 -23.07 -20.40
C LYS A 89 9.64 -23.00 -19.48
N TYR A 90 9.41 -24.03 -18.65
CA TYR A 90 8.24 -24.12 -17.77
C TYR A 90 8.53 -23.81 -16.30
N ALA A 91 9.79 -23.49 -15.94
CA ALA A 91 10.15 -23.21 -14.55
C ALA A 91 9.35 -22.06 -13.93
N TRP A 92 8.96 -21.06 -14.72
CA TRP A 92 8.18 -19.92 -14.24
C TRP A 92 6.72 -20.27 -13.90
N TRP A 93 6.14 -21.33 -14.50
CA TRP A 93 4.77 -21.78 -14.19
C TRP A 93 4.67 -22.43 -12.81
N LEU A 94 5.77 -23.07 -12.36
CA LEU A 94 5.81 -23.83 -11.12
C LEU A 94 5.48 -22.98 -9.87
N PRO A 95 6.04 -21.78 -9.68
CA PRO A 95 5.62 -20.89 -8.60
C PRO A 95 4.38 -20.05 -8.94
N LEU A 96 4.05 -19.84 -10.22
CA LEU A 96 2.91 -19.00 -10.62
C LEU A 96 1.55 -19.62 -10.29
N ILE A 97 1.35 -20.91 -10.60
CA ILE A 97 0.09 -21.62 -10.31
C ILE A 97 -0.26 -21.59 -8.82
N PRO A 98 0.62 -22.00 -7.87
CA PRO A 98 0.31 -21.93 -6.45
C PRO A 98 0.14 -20.48 -5.97
N THR A 99 0.87 -19.52 -6.55
CA THR A 99 0.67 -18.09 -6.23
C THR A 99 -0.74 -17.64 -6.58
N PHE A 100 -1.24 -17.99 -7.77
CA PHE A 100 -2.59 -17.62 -8.19
C PHE A 100 -3.66 -18.23 -7.28
N LEU A 101 -3.48 -19.50 -6.88
CA LEU A 101 -4.39 -20.17 -5.95
C LEU A 101 -4.40 -19.49 -4.57
N VAL A 102 -3.23 -19.16 -4.03
CA VAL A 102 -3.12 -18.44 -2.74
C VAL A 102 -3.69 -17.03 -2.85
N ALA A 103 -3.42 -16.31 -3.95
CA ALA A 103 -3.98 -14.99 -4.20
C ALA A 103 -5.52 -15.04 -4.29
N PHE A 104 -6.09 -16.05 -4.95
CA PHE A 104 -7.53 -16.24 -5.01
C PHE A 104 -8.13 -16.49 -3.62
N ILE A 105 -7.50 -17.35 -2.81
CA ILE A 105 -7.93 -17.60 -1.42
C ILE A 105 -7.87 -16.31 -0.60
N LEU A 106 -6.81 -15.52 -0.75
CA LEU A 106 -6.66 -14.25 -0.05
C LEU A 106 -7.71 -13.22 -0.50
N ALA A 107 -7.91 -13.04 -1.81
CA ALA A 107 -8.93 -12.14 -2.35
C ALA A 107 -10.33 -12.56 -1.89
N TRP A 108 -10.62 -13.86 -1.90
CA TRP A 108 -11.86 -14.42 -1.36
C TRP A 108 -12.02 -14.10 0.14
N GLN A 109 -10.96 -14.23 0.93
CA GLN A 109 -10.99 -13.89 2.36
C GLN A 109 -11.19 -12.39 2.62
N LEU A 110 -10.56 -11.53 1.82
CA LEU A 110 -10.74 -10.08 1.92
C LEU A 110 -12.16 -9.66 1.54
N TRP A 111 -12.74 -10.29 0.51
CA TRP A 111 -14.11 -10.04 0.07
C TRP A 111 -15.15 -10.56 1.07
N MET A 112 -14.93 -11.76 1.59
CA MET A 112 -15.78 -12.40 2.58
C MET A 112 -15.43 -11.93 3.99
N GLN A 113 -15.50 -10.60 4.23
CA GLN A 113 -15.17 -9.87 5.49
C GLN A 113 -15.71 -10.52 6.80
N TYR A 114 -16.60 -11.50 6.69
CA TYR A 114 -17.19 -12.30 7.75
C TYR A 114 -16.29 -13.40 8.33
N PHE A 115 -15.29 -13.91 7.62
CA PHE A 115 -14.43 -14.99 8.15
C PHE A 115 -13.26 -14.41 8.96
N LYS A 116 -13.42 -14.33 10.30
CA LYS A 116 -12.31 -14.02 11.22
C LYS A 116 -11.29 -15.16 11.23
N LEU A 117 -10.40 -15.17 10.25
CA LEU A 117 -9.28 -16.11 10.24
C LEU A 117 -8.41 -15.85 11.48
N SER A 118 -8.00 -16.93 12.15
CA SER A 118 -7.13 -16.84 13.32
C SER A 118 -5.84 -16.09 12.96
N ARG A 119 -5.27 -15.37 13.94
CA ARG A 119 -4.02 -14.62 13.76
C ARG A 119 -2.91 -15.49 13.17
N CYS A 120 -2.82 -16.74 13.60
CA CYS A 120 -1.86 -17.72 13.08
C CYS A 120 -2.10 -18.03 11.59
N GLY A 121 -3.36 -18.22 11.19
CA GLY A 121 -3.71 -18.48 9.78
C GLY A 121 -3.29 -17.33 8.86
N ARG A 122 -3.50 -16.08 9.29
CA ARG A 122 -3.09 -14.89 8.53
C ARG A 122 -1.57 -14.83 8.34
N ILE A 123 -0.79 -15.14 9.38
CA ILE A 123 0.67 -15.18 9.31
C ILE A 123 1.14 -16.27 8.34
N ILE A 124 0.56 -17.47 8.43
CA ILE A 124 0.92 -18.60 7.55
C ILE A 124 0.63 -18.21 6.09
N LEU A 125 -0.55 -17.68 5.79
CA LEU A 125 -0.90 -17.26 4.43
C LEU A 125 0.01 -16.14 3.91
N LEU A 126 0.29 -15.13 4.73
CA LEU A 126 1.21 -14.04 4.36
C LEU A 126 2.62 -14.58 4.05
N SER A 127 3.13 -15.48 4.89
CA SER A 127 4.46 -16.08 4.72
C SER A 127 4.54 -16.96 3.47
N LEU A 128 3.54 -17.82 3.25
CA LEU A 128 3.46 -18.69 2.07
C LEU A 128 3.37 -17.86 0.79
N PHE A 129 2.49 -16.87 0.77
CA PHE A 129 2.33 -15.98 -0.38
C PHE A 129 3.62 -15.19 -0.64
N SER A 130 4.25 -14.64 0.41
CA SER A 130 5.52 -13.93 0.28
C SER A 130 6.64 -14.82 -0.25
N LEU A 131 6.72 -16.09 0.18
CA LEU A 131 7.71 -17.04 -0.32
C LEU A 131 7.51 -17.35 -1.80
N LEU A 132 6.27 -17.64 -2.21
CA LEU A 132 5.95 -17.94 -3.60
C LEU A 132 6.24 -16.74 -4.51
N ILE A 133 5.84 -15.55 -4.08
CA ILE A 133 6.14 -14.30 -4.78
C ILE A 133 7.64 -14.04 -4.86
N ALA A 134 8.36 -14.23 -3.76
CA ALA A 134 9.80 -14.07 -3.75
C ALA A 134 10.45 -15.02 -4.76
N ALA A 135 9.96 -16.26 -4.89
CA ALA A 135 10.45 -17.21 -5.89
C ALA A 135 10.20 -16.73 -7.33
N ILE A 136 9.02 -16.18 -7.63
CA ILE A 136 8.69 -15.62 -8.95
C ILE A 136 9.59 -14.43 -9.27
N VAL A 137 9.65 -13.44 -8.37
CA VAL A 137 10.45 -12.23 -8.57
C VAL A 137 11.93 -12.59 -8.71
N SER A 138 12.42 -13.51 -7.88
CA SER A 138 13.81 -13.97 -7.94
C SER A 138 14.12 -14.69 -9.25
N ASP A 139 13.22 -15.52 -9.78
CA ASP A 139 13.36 -16.15 -11.10
C ASP A 139 13.46 -15.10 -12.22
N ILE A 140 12.55 -14.14 -12.23
CA ILE A 140 12.51 -13.05 -13.22
C ILE A 140 13.77 -12.19 -13.16
N VAL A 141 14.16 -11.75 -11.96
CA VAL A 141 15.37 -10.93 -11.75
C VAL A 141 16.62 -11.71 -12.17
N SER A 142 16.72 -12.99 -11.83
CA SER A 142 17.88 -13.82 -12.19
C SER A 142 18.01 -14.04 -13.71
N LYS A 143 16.90 -14.08 -14.45
CA LYS A 143 16.89 -14.34 -15.90
C LYS A 143 17.03 -13.09 -16.75
N LEU A 144 16.31 -12.03 -16.42
CA LEU A 144 16.15 -10.86 -17.29
C LEU A 144 17.14 -9.75 -16.94
N CYS A 145 17.16 -9.31 -15.69
CA CYS A 145 17.89 -8.11 -15.27
C CYS A 145 18.43 -8.27 -13.84
N TYR A 146 19.48 -9.07 -13.65
CA TYR A 146 19.99 -9.37 -12.30
C TYR A 146 20.50 -8.13 -11.58
N VAL A 147 21.39 -7.37 -12.22
CA VAL A 147 22.05 -6.22 -11.57
C VAL A 147 21.03 -5.11 -11.27
N ASP A 148 20.23 -4.72 -12.27
CA ASP A 148 19.22 -3.67 -12.10
C ASP A 148 18.13 -4.09 -11.10
N GLY A 149 17.66 -5.34 -11.17
CA GLY A 149 16.62 -5.85 -10.28
C GLY A 149 17.06 -5.93 -8.82
N ILE A 150 18.28 -6.40 -8.56
CA ILE A 150 18.87 -6.40 -7.22
C ILE A 150 19.05 -4.96 -6.70
N LEU A 151 19.48 -4.03 -7.57
CA LEU A 151 19.65 -2.62 -7.18
C LEU A 151 18.30 -1.98 -6.81
N VAL A 152 17.23 -2.23 -7.56
CA VAL A 152 15.87 -1.78 -7.22
C VAL A 152 15.44 -2.31 -5.85
N ILE A 153 15.65 -3.61 -5.57
CA ILE A 153 15.28 -4.22 -4.29
C ILE A 153 16.05 -3.56 -3.14
N PHE A 154 17.36 -3.39 -3.26
CA PHE A 154 18.17 -2.74 -2.21
C PHE A 154 17.79 -1.28 -2.00
N MET A 155 17.56 -0.52 -3.07
CA MET A 155 17.09 0.87 -2.98
C MET A 155 15.74 0.96 -2.25
N THR A 156 14.82 0.05 -2.57
CA THR A 156 13.50 -0.02 -1.91
C THR A 156 13.65 -0.32 -0.42
N ILE A 157 14.56 -1.21 -0.03
CA ILE A 157 14.87 -1.49 1.39
C ILE A 157 15.38 -0.23 2.08
N PHE A 158 16.28 0.55 1.45
CA PHE A 158 16.75 1.82 2.01
C PHE A 158 15.62 2.86 2.12
N GLY A 159 14.73 2.95 1.14
CA GLY A 159 13.55 3.81 1.19
C GLY A 159 12.61 3.44 2.34
N LEU A 160 12.32 2.14 2.51
CA LEU A 160 11.53 1.63 3.63
C LEU A 160 12.22 1.83 4.98
N CYS A 161 13.55 1.70 5.04
CA CYS A 161 14.33 2.04 6.22
C CYS A 161 14.17 3.53 6.59
N GLY A 162 14.11 4.41 5.60
CA GLY A 162 13.76 5.83 5.80
C GLY A 162 12.40 6.03 6.47
N VAL A 163 11.38 5.34 5.97
CA VAL A 163 10.03 5.36 6.57
C VAL A 163 10.07 4.78 7.99
N PHE A 164 10.78 3.68 8.20
CA PHE A 164 10.94 3.07 9.52
C PHE A 164 11.58 4.05 10.51
N LEU A 165 12.64 4.76 10.12
CA LEU A 165 13.25 5.80 10.93
C LEU A 165 12.28 6.96 11.19
N TYR A 166 11.51 7.36 10.18
CA TYR A 166 10.43 8.33 10.33
C TYR A 166 9.34 7.87 11.30
N THR A 167 9.17 6.58 11.61
CA THR A 167 8.16 6.16 12.61
C THR A 167 8.61 6.32 14.07
N PHE A 168 9.88 6.67 14.34
CA PHE A 168 10.34 6.92 15.71
C PHE A 168 10.00 8.32 16.23
N GLN A 169 9.69 9.25 15.33
CA GLN A 169 9.21 10.57 15.71
C GLN A 169 7.77 10.49 16.25
N SER A 170 7.44 11.38 17.18
CA SER A 170 6.14 11.44 17.86
C SER A 170 5.33 12.70 17.55
N GLN A 171 5.86 13.60 16.72
CA GLN A 171 5.39 14.98 16.56
C GLN A 171 4.45 15.15 15.36
N PHE A 172 4.68 14.41 14.27
CA PHE A 172 3.94 14.52 13.03
C PHE A 172 3.05 13.31 12.83
N LYS A 173 1.80 13.53 12.42
CA LYS A 173 0.91 12.47 11.94
C LYS A 173 1.49 11.80 10.68
N PHE A 174 1.18 10.51 10.48
CA PHE A 174 1.52 9.83 9.23
C PHE A 174 0.47 10.17 8.17
N SER A 175 0.57 11.40 7.66
CA SER A 175 -0.29 11.91 6.61
C SER A 175 0.52 12.83 5.70
N GLY A 176 0.11 12.91 4.44
CA GLY A 176 0.70 13.76 3.40
C GLY A 176 2.02 13.28 2.83
N THR A 177 2.74 14.20 2.18
CA THR A 177 3.93 13.90 1.36
C THR A 177 5.21 13.66 2.17
N LYS A 178 5.21 13.98 3.47
CA LYS A 178 6.39 13.88 4.34
C LYS A 178 7.06 12.49 4.32
N PRO A 179 6.34 11.37 4.58
CA PRO A 179 6.95 10.04 4.53
C PRO A 179 7.49 9.68 3.14
N ILE A 180 6.82 10.12 2.07
CA ILE A 180 7.28 9.89 0.68
C ILE A 180 8.59 10.63 0.43
N LEU A 181 8.68 11.90 0.83
CA LEU A 181 9.89 12.70 0.70
C LEU A 181 11.06 12.07 1.46
N VAL A 182 10.83 11.61 2.70
CA VAL A 182 11.88 10.95 3.50
C VAL A 182 12.36 9.67 2.82
N SER A 183 11.46 8.85 2.27
CA SER A 183 11.86 7.66 1.52
C SER A 183 12.66 7.99 0.26
N ALA A 184 12.25 9.02 -0.49
CA ALA A 184 12.93 9.44 -1.71
C ALA A 184 14.33 9.97 -1.41
N VAL A 185 14.48 10.79 -0.37
CA VAL A 185 15.79 11.27 0.10
C VAL A 185 16.68 10.11 0.50
N MET A 186 16.16 9.11 1.20
CA MET A 186 16.94 7.93 1.60
C MET A 186 17.40 7.09 0.41
N ILE A 187 16.57 6.95 -0.63
CA ILE A 187 16.95 6.32 -1.91
C ILE A 187 18.04 7.14 -2.62
N CYS A 188 17.89 8.46 -2.68
CA CYS A 188 18.88 9.34 -3.30
C CYS A 188 20.23 9.27 -2.56
N ILE A 189 20.23 9.19 -1.23
CA ILE A 189 21.45 9.07 -0.42
C ILE A 189 22.14 7.71 -0.62
N SER A 190 21.39 6.61 -0.75
CA SER A 190 21.98 5.29 -0.99
C SER A 190 22.46 5.11 -2.44
N SER A 191 21.98 5.92 -3.38
CA SER A 191 22.33 5.85 -4.81
C SER A 191 23.83 5.91 -5.13
N PRO A 192 24.64 6.85 -4.63
CA PRO A 192 26.05 6.95 -5.02
C PRO A 192 26.88 5.81 -4.41
N TRP A 193 26.43 5.29 -3.25
CA TRP A 193 27.06 4.16 -2.58
C TRP A 193 26.83 2.86 -3.37
N LEU A 194 25.58 2.55 -3.72
CA LEU A 194 25.26 1.36 -4.54
C LEU A 194 25.84 1.47 -5.95
N ARG A 195 25.91 2.67 -6.54
CA ARG A 195 26.59 2.90 -7.82
C ARG A 195 28.05 2.42 -7.78
N ARG A 196 28.78 2.75 -6.71
CA ARG A 196 30.18 2.36 -6.53
C ARG A 196 30.33 0.86 -6.23
N VAL A 197 29.37 0.25 -5.53
CA VAL A 197 29.42 -1.19 -5.22
C VAL A 197 29.22 -2.05 -6.47
N TYR A 198 28.38 -1.60 -7.41
CA TYR A 198 28.02 -2.33 -8.63
C TYR A 198 28.69 -1.78 -9.89
N ASP A 199 29.67 -0.88 -9.76
CA ASP A 199 30.41 -0.21 -10.86
C ASP A 199 29.51 0.24 -12.03
N MET A 200 28.40 0.91 -11.69
CA MET A 200 27.37 1.33 -12.64
C MET A 200 27.62 2.73 -13.23
N ASP A 201 27.22 2.90 -14.48
CA ASP A 201 27.18 4.21 -15.13
C ASP A 201 26.17 5.14 -14.45
N PRO A 202 26.44 6.46 -14.40
CA PRO A 202 25.57 7.44 -13.75
C PRO A 202 24.19 7.56 -14.42
N ILE A 203 24.08 7.21 -15.70
CA ILE A 203 22.81 7.24 -16.44
C ILE A 203 22.02 5.96 -16.15
N SER A 204 22.69 4.81 -16.13
CA SER A 204 22.05 3.50 -15.92
C SER A 204 21.42 3.38 -14.53
N ILE A 205 21.99 4.01 -13.50
CA ILE A 205 21.40 4.00 -12.14
C ILE A 205 20.11 4.84 -12.03
N LEU A 206 19.81 5.71 -12.98
CA LEU A 206 18.61 6.56 -12.91
C LEU A 206 17.32 5.73 -13.00
N VAL A 207 17.33 4.66 -13.81
CA VAL A 207 16.19 3.74 -13.96
C VAL A 207 15.85 3.04 -12.64
N PRO A 208 16.78 2.36 -11.95
CA PRO A 208 16.46 1.72 -10.67
C PRO A 208 16.13 2.72 -9.55
N ILE A 209 16.68 3.94 -9.58
CA ILE A 209 16.25 5.02 -8.66
C ILE A 209 14.77 5.36 -8.92
N LEU A 210 14.37 5.57 -10.17
CA LEU A 210 12.99 5.92 -10.51
C LEU A 210 12.02 4.80 -10.13
N ILE A 211 12.35 3.55 -10.48
CA ILE A 211 11.49 2.39 -10.16
C ILE A 211 11.36 2.19 -8.65
N SER A 212 12.47 2.28 -7.90
CA SER A 212 12.43 2.13 -6.44
C SER A 212 11.69 3.27 -5.75
N ALA A 213 11.83 4.52 -6.23
CA ALA A 213 11.08 5.66 -5.70
C ALA A 213 9.57 5.51 -5.94
N LEU A 214 9.16 5.09 -7.14
CA LEU A 214 7.76 4.79 -7.46
C LEU A 214 7.22 3.66 -6.57
N LEU A 215 7.99 2.59 -6.40
CA LEU A 215 7.61 1.45 -5.56
C LEU A 215 7.47 1.84 -4.08
N CYS A 216 8.41 2.61 -3.53
CA CYS A 216 8.32 3.12 -2.16
C CYS A 216 7.13 4.08 -1.99
N GLY A 217 6.91 5.01 -2.93
CA GLY A 217 5.77 5.92 -2.90
C GLY A 217 4.44 5.16 -2.90
N TYR A 218 4.34 4.12 -3.74
CA TYR A 218 3.20 3.22 -3.78
C TYR A 218 2.95 2.53 -2.43
N LEU A 219 3.97 1.92 -1.83
CA LEU A 219 3.84 1.23 -0.54
C LEU A 219 3.41 2.18 0.60
N ILE A 220 3.91 3.42 0.59
CA ILE A 220 3.53 4.44 1.58
C ILE A 220 2.08 4.88 1.40
N MET A 221 1.65 5.10 0.15
CA MET A 221 0.28 5.47 -0.18
C MET A 221 -0.70 4.37 0.24
N GLU A 222 -0.38 3.12 -0.05
CA GLU A 222 -1.21 1.98 0.37
C GLU A 222 -1.32 1.90 1.89
N LEU A 223 -0.20 2.11 2.60
CA LEU A 223 -0.20 2.15 4.05
C LEU A 223 -1.01 3.34 4.62
N TYR A 224 -1.08 4.45 3.90
CA TYR A 224 -1.94 5.58 4.27
C TYR A 224 -3.42 5.22 4.17
N TYR A 225 -3.86 4.68 3.03
CA TYR A 225 -5.26 4.30 2.85
C TYR A 225 -5.71 3.19 3.78
N ILE A 226 -4.86 2.19 4.04
CA ILE A 226 -5.26 1.07 4.87
C ILE A 226 -5.49 1.46 6.33
N MET A 227 -4.77 2.46 6.85
CA MET A 227 -4.97 2.98 8.21
C MET A 227 -6.38 3.53 8.45
N GLY A 228 -7.07 4.01 7.42
CA GLY A 228 -8.46 4.47 7.52
C GLY A 228 -9.48 3.33 7.62
N ILE A 229 -9.07 2.09 7.37
CA ILE A 229 -9.98 0.94 7.26
C ILE A 229 -9.71 -0.09 8.36
N VAL A 230 -8.45 -0.30 8.74
CA VAL A 230 -8.08 -1.35 9.70
C VAL A 230 -7.94 -0.82 11.12
N THR A 231 -8.05 -1.73 12.09
CA THR A 231 -7.76 -1.46 13.50
C THR A 231 -6.26 -1.64 13.81
N VAL A 232 -5.78 -1.06 14.92
CA VAL A 232 -4.36 -1.12 15.33
C VAL A 232 -3.82 -2.55 15.51
N ASP A 233 -4.69 -3.48 15.90
CA ASP A 233 -4.31 -4.88 16.14
C ASP A 233 -4.24 -5.71 14.84
N ASP A 234 -4.83 -5.21 13.75
CA ASP A 234 -4.93 -5.89 12.46
C ASP A 234 -3.76 -5.58 11.50
N PHE A 235 -2.57 -5.27 12.02
CA PHE A 235 -1.39 -4.96 11.20
C PHE A 235 -0.99 -6.10 10.23
N ILE A 236 -1.25 -7.37 10.56
CA ILE A 236 -0.99 -8.49 9.64
C ILE A 236 -1.94 -8.45 8.44
N LEU A 237 -3.21 -8.13 8.68
CA LEU A 237 -4.21 -7.99 7.61
C LEU A 237 -3.86 -6.81 6.71
N ALA A 238 -3.33 -5.74 7.30
CA ALA A 238 -2.82 -4.60 6.53
C ALA A 238 -1.69 -5.01 5.58
N ASN A 239 -0.73 -5.80 6.07
CA ASN A 239 0.36 -6.31 5.23
C ASN A 239 -0.12 -7.25 4.13
N ILE A 240 -1.08 -8.13 4.43
CA ILE A 240 -1.68 -9.01 3.42
C ILE A 240 -2.31 -8.18 2.30
N SER A 241 -3.12 -7.18 2.65
CA SER A 241 -3.80 -6.33 1.67
C SER A 241 -2.80 -5.54 0.84
N ALA A 242 -1.85 -4.85 1.49
CA ALA A 242 -0.83 -4.07 0.79
C ALA A 242 0.04 -4.93 -0.14
N TYR A 243 0.33 -6.17 0.24
CA TYR A 243 1.13 -7.08 -0.56
C TYR A 243 0.35 -7.71 -1.73
N ILE A 244 -0.97 -7.87 -1.60
CA ILE A 244 -1.84 -8.24 -2.73
C ILE A 244 -1.99 -7.07 -3.70
N ASP A 245 -2.23 -5.87 -3.17
CA ASP A 245 -2.40 -4.66 -3.98
C ASP A 245 -1.12 -4.35 -4.78
N LEU A 246 0.07 -4.62 -4.23
CA LEU A 246 1.34 -4.52 -4.97
C LEU A 246 1.34 -5.32 -6.29
N PHE A 247 0.60 -6.42 -6.36
CA PHE A 247 0.49 -7.26 -7.57
C PHE A 247 -0.78 -7.00 -8.37
N TYR A 248 -1.90 -6.72 -7.69
CA TYR A 248 -3.18 -6.41 -8.29
C TYR A 248 -3.66 -5.06 -7.73
N PRO A 249 -3.20 -3.94 -8.31
CA PRO A 249 -3.40 -2.61 -7.73
C PRO A 249 -4.81 -2.08 -7.95
N MET A 250 -5.84 -2.92 -7.90
CA MET A 250 -7.22 -2.50 -8.17
C MET A 250 -7.76 -1.59 -7.08
N ARG A 251 -7.44 -1.88 -5.80
CA ARG A 251 -7.84 -1.02 -4.68
C ARG A 251 -7.11 0.31 -4.71
N CYS A 252 -5.81 0.28 -4.98
CA CYS A 252 -5.02 1.49 -5.15
C CYS A 252 -5.48 2.32 -6.35
N LEU A 253 -5.74 1.70 -7.50
CA LEU A 253 -6.29 2.39 -8.68
C LEU A 253 -7.66 3.01 -8.39
N HIS A 254 -8.52 2.31 -7.66
CA HIS A 254 -9.80 2.86 -7.22
C HIS A 254 -9.61 4.10 -6.33
N ASN A 255 -8.75 4.01 -5.33
CA ASN A 255 -8.45 5.14 -4.44
C ASN A 255 -7.74 6.28 -5.18
N LEU A 256 -6.93 5.98 -6.20
CA LEU A 256 -6.25 6.96 -7.05
C LEU A 256 -7.24 7.64 -8.00
N CYS A 257 -8.23 6.90 -8.52
CA CYS A 257 -9.34 7.48 -9.27
C CYS A 257 -10.21 8.38 -8.38
N GLU A 258 -10.52 7.96 -7.15
CA GLU A 258 -11.23 8.80 -6.16
C GLU A 258 -10.44 10.07 -5.82
N LEU A 259 -9.12 9.96 -5.69
CA LEU A 259 -8.23 11.12 -5.50
C LEU A 259 -8.15 12.01 -6.75
N THR A 260 -8.28 11.43 -7.95
CA THR A 260 -8.29 12.16 -9.22
C THR A 260 -9.62 12.88 -9.45
N ASP A 261 -10.73 12.29 -9.01
CA ASP A 261 -12.06 12.92 -9.03
C ASP A 261 -12.18 14.04 -7.99
N HIS A 262 -11.35 14.00 -6.94
CA HIS A 262 -11.24 15.02 -5.90
C HIS A 262 -9.87 15.74 -5.91
N VAL A 263 -9.35 16.09 -7.10
CA VAL A 263 -8.07 16.83 -7.24
C VAL A 263 -8.07 18.17 -6.48
N ASP A 264 -9.25 18.75 -6.26
CA ASP A 264 -9.40 19.97 -5.44
C ASP A 264 -9.10 19.74 -3.94
N MET A 265 -9.10 18.49 -3.44
CA MET A 265 -8.72 18.11 -2.07
C MET A 265 -7.25 17.67 -1.93
N LEU A 266 -6.51 17.55 -3.03
CA LEU A 266 -5.07 17.26 -3.02
C LEU A 266 -4.27 18.23 -2.10
N PRO A 267 -4.60 19.54 -2.01
CA PRO A 267 -3.94 20.45 -1.08
C PRO A 267 -4.18 20.11 0.41
N GLU A 268 -5.34 19.57 0.78
CA GLU A 268 -5.67 19.19 2.17
C GLU A 268 -4.93 17.92 2.62
N ILE A 269 -4.63 17.01 1.68
CA ILE A 269 -3.80 15.82 1.94
C ILE A 269 -2.32 16.19 1.95
N LEU A 270 -1.86 17.13 1.11
CA LEU A 270 -0.47 17.62 1.13
C LEU A 270 -0.16 18.56 2.31
N HIS A 271 -1.14 19.37 2.71
CA HIS A 271 -1.10 20.26 3.86
C HIS A 271 -2.30 19.95 4.76
N PRO A 272 -2.19 18.99 5.70
CA PRO A 272 -3.14 18.96 6.80
C PRO A 272 -2.98 20.31 7.51
N GLY A 273 -4.06 21.09 7.55
CA GLY A 273 -4.10 22.36 8.27
C GLY A 273 -3.64 22.17 9.73
N PRO A 274 -3.15 23.23 10.38
CA PRO A 274 -2.76 23.16 11.78
C PRO A 274 -4.02 23.00 12.64
N ASP A 275 -4.31 21.75 13.02
CA ASP A 275 -5.13 21.42 14.20
C ASP A 275 -4.22 20.97 15.35
#